data_AF-A1SKN5-F1
#
_entry.id   AF-A1SKN5-F1
#
_cell.length_a   1.000
_cell.length_b   1.000
_cell.length_c   1.000
_cell.angle_alpha   90.00
_cell.angle_beta   90.00
_cell.angle_gamma   90.00
#
_symmetry.space_group_name_H-M   'P 1'
#
loop_
_entity.id
_entity.type
_entity.pdbx_description
1 polymer ?
#
loop_
_entity_poly.entity_id
_entity_poly.type
_entity_poly.pdbx_seq_one_letter_code
_entity_poly.pdbx_strand_id
1 'polypeptide(L)' 'MTTDPARGRSLETLLLRVHRARTAVEHSRNGWVARDELADARHELMLALQAYVSALERRKLPVPWRMQAELRLHRDLFDR' A
#
# COMPACT_ATOMS: atom_id res chain seq x y z
N MET A 1 19.20 -6.97 -22.70
CA MET A 1 18.45 -6.54 -21.49
C MET A 1 16.97 -6.61 -21.83
N THR A 2 16.30 -7.72 -21.52
CA THR A 2 14.89 -7.93 -21.86
C THR A 2 14.03 -7.34 -20.74
N THR A 3 13.51 -6.13 -20.93
CA THR A 3 12.53 -5.53 -20.03
C THR A 3 11.24 -6.32 -20.17
N ASP A 4 10.95 -7.19 -19.21
CA ASP A 4 9.74 -8.00 -19.20
C ASP A 4 8.50 -7.10 -18.96
N PRO A 5 7.58 -6.95 -19.93
CA PRO A 5 6.43 -6.07 -19.81
C PRO A 5 5.36 -6.62 -18.87
N ALA A 6 5.37 -7.93 -18.55
CA ALA A 6 4.48 -8.51 -17.54
C ALA A 6 4.95 -8.13 -16.14
N ARG A 7 6.27 -8.01 -15.92
CA ARG A 7 6.81 -7.41 -14.69
C ARG A 7 6.32 -5.98 -14.55
N GLY A 8 6.49 -5.11 -15.55
CA GLY A 8 6.02 -3.72 -15.50
C GLY A 8 4.54 -3.59 -15.08
N ARG A 9 3.65 -4.35 -15.77
CA ARG A 9 2.20 -4.37 -15.50
C ARG A 9 1.84 -4.81 -14.07
N SER A 10 2.58 -5.76 -13.50
CA SER A 10 2.37 -6.20 -12.12
C SER A 10 2.68 -5.09 -11.11
N LEU A 11 3.68 -4.23 -11.37
CA LEU A 11 4.06 -3.18 -10.42
C LEU A 11 3.11 -1.98 -10.47
N GLU A 12 2.65 -1.63 -11.67
CA GLU A 12 1.63 -0.60 -11.89
C GLU A 12 0.30 -1.00 -11.24
N THR A 13 -0.10 -2.27 -11.36
CA THR A 13 -1.30 -2.81 -10.71
C THR A 13 -1.21 -2.71 -9.19
N LEU A 14 -0.05 -3.03 -8.61
CA LEU A 14 0.19 -2.89 -7.17
C LEU A 14 0.17 -1.42 -6.73
N LEU A 15 0.75 -0.52 -7.54
CA LEU A 15 0.71 0.92 -7.27
C LEU A 15 -0.72 1.47 -7.30
N LEU A 16 -1.52 1.04 -8.28
CA LEU A 16 -2.95 1.39 -8.36
C LEU A 16 -3.70 0.88 -7.13
N ARG A 17 -3.40 -0.34 -6.66
CA ARG A 17 -3.99 -0.89 -5.44
C ARG A 17 -3.63 -0.04 -4.21
N VAL A 18 -2.38 0.40 -4.08
CA VAL A 18 -1.96 1.34 -3.02
C VAL A 18 -2.75 2.65 -3.11
N HIS A 19 -2.89 3.21 -4.32
CA HIS A 19 -3.65 4.45 -4.50
C HIS A 19 -5.11 4.32 -4.08
N ARG A 20 -5.80 3.26 -4.53
CA ARG A 20 -7.20 2.98 -4.15
C ARG A 20 -7.36 2.81 -2.65
N ALA A 21 -6.45 2.11 -1.99
CA ALA A 21 -6.50 1.91 -0.55
C ALA A 21 -6.29 3.22 0.22
N ARG A 22 -5.39 4.11 -0.25
CA ARG A 22 -5.26 5.46 0.33
C ARG A 22 -6.54 6.27 0.20
N THR A 23 -7.16 6.27 -0.98
CA THR A 23 -8.44 6.95 -1.21
C THR A 23 -9.54 6.42 -0.30
N ALA A 24 -9.60 5.10 -0.07
CA ALA A 24 -10.55 4.50 0.86
C ALA A 24 -10.32 4.98 2.29
N VAL A 25 -9.07 4.98 2.77
CA VAL A 25 -8.73 5.52 4.11
C VAL A 25 -9.10 6.99 4.25
N GLU A 26 -8.84 7.81 3.23
CA GLU A 26 -9.22 9.23 3.23
C GLU A 26 -10.74 9.43 3.26
N HIS A 27 -11.50 8.63 2.50
CA HIS A 27 -12.97 8.67 2.53
C HIS A 27 -13.50 8.24 3.91
N SER A 28 -13.00 7.14 4.47
CA SER A 28 -13.41 6.65 5.79
C SER A 28 -13.04 7.60 6.94
N ARG A 29 -12.03 8.47 6.75
CA ARG A 29 -11.67 9.52 7.74
C ARG A 29 -12.59 10.73 7.72
N ASN A 30 -13.15 11.06 6.56
CA ASN A 30 -13.93 12.29 6.36
C ASN A 30 -15.44 12.06 6.42
N GLY A 31 -15.91 10.82 6.30
CA GLY A 31 -17.32 10.47 6.46
C GLY A 31 -17.74 10.17 7.90
N TRP A 32 -19.05 10.10 8.14
CA TRP A 32 -19.67 9.51 9.33
C TRP A 32 -19.55 7.97 9.28
N VAL A 33 -18.32 7.46 9.17
CA VAL A 33 -18.06 6.05 8.93
C VAL A 33 -17.72 5.34 10.24
N ALA A 34 -18.20 4.11 10.41
CA ALA A 34 -17.90 3.29 11.58
C ALA A 34 -16.40 3.11 11.75
N ARG A 35 -15.92 3.08 13.01
CA ARG A 35 -14.50 2.91 13.33
C ARG A 35 -13.90 1.64 12.73
N ASP A 36 -14.71 0.61 12.56
CA ASP A 36 -14.33 -0.68 11.99
C ASP A 36 -14.01 -0.57 10.50
N GLU A 37 -14.80 0.17 9.72
CA GLU A 37 -14.51 0.39 8.29
C GLU A 37 -13.22 1.17 8.07
N LEU A 38 -12.90 2.11 8.97
CA LEU A 38 -11.62 2.81 8.94
C LEU A 38 -10.45 1.87 9.28
N ALA A 39 -10.65 0.93 10.21
CA ALA A 39 -9.65 -0.08 10.53
C ALA A 39 -9.43 -1.02 9.33
N ASP A 40 -10.49 -1.50 8.69
CA ASP A 40 -10.41 -2.36 7.50
C ASP A 40 -9.71 -1.65 6.34
N ALA A 41 -10.07 -0.38 6.06
CA ALA A 41 -9.42 0.41 5.02
C ALA A 41 -7.92 0.59 5.29
N ARG A 42 -7.52 0.80 6.55
CA ARG A 42 -6.11 0.90 6.96
C ARG A 42 -5.39 -0.44 6.81
N HIS A 43 -6.05 -1.55 7.10
CA HIS A 43 -5.48 -2.88 6.93
C HIS A 43 -5.21 -3.16 5.45
N GLU A 44 -6.18 -2.90 4.57
CA GLU A 44 -6.00 -3.04 3.12
C GLU A 44 -4.87 -2.15 2.57
N LEU A 45 -4.73 -0.93 3.09
CA LEU A 45 -3.60 -0.05 2.74
C LEU A 45 -2.26 -0.65 3.15
N MET A 46 -2.16 -1.21 4.35
CA MET A 46 -0.94 -1.89 4.81
C MET A 46 -0.57 -3.06 3.90
N LEU A 47 -1.53 -3.93 3.57
CA LEU A 47 -1.31 -5.07 2.68
C LEU A 47 -0.88 -4.64 1.27
N ALA A 48 -1.51 -3.59 0.73
CA ALA A 48 -1.15 -3.04 -0.57
C ALA A 48 0.28 -2.47 -0.59
N LEU A 49 0.65 -1.69 0.43
CA LEU A 49 2.00 -1.16 0.60
C LEU A 49 3.03 -2.29 0.72
N GLN A 50 2.76 -3.31 1.53
CA GLN A 50 3.67 -4.43 1.72
C GLN A 50 3.88 -5.23 0.44
N ALA A 51 2.81 -5.46 -0.33
CA ALA A 51 2.88 -6.14 -1.63
C ALA A 51 3.69 -5.33 -2.65
N TYR A 52 3.50 -4.01 -2.71
CA TYR A 52 4.25 -3.13 -3.60
C TYR A 52 5.75 -3.07 -3.24
N VAL A 53 6.07 -2.87 -1.95
CA VAL A 53 7.45 -2.87 -1.45
C VAL A 53 8.13 -4.21 -1.72
N SER A 54 7.47 -5.33 -1.40
CA SER A 54 7.99 -6.67 -1.70
C SER A 54 8.27 -6.87 -3.19
N ALA A 55 7.43 -6.32 -4.07
CA ALA A 55 7.63 -6.40 -5.52
C ALA A 55 8.83 -5.56 -5.99
N LEU A 56 9.06 -4.38 -5.40
CA LEU A 56 10.25 -3.56 -5.65
C LEU A 56 11.53 -4.28 -5.17
N GLU A 57 11.51 -4.83 -3.97
CA GLU A 57 12.65 -5.54 -3.38
C GLU A 57 13.04 -6.77 -4.20
N ARG A 58 12.08 -7.60 -4.61
CA ARG A 58 12.32 -8.76 -5.50
C ARG A 58 12.96 -8.36 -6.83
N ARG A 59 12.74 -7.12 -7.26
CA ARG A 59 13.29 -6.57 -8.51
C ARG A 59 14.55 -5.76 -8.29
N LYS A 60 15.05 -5.67 -7.05
CA LYS A 60 16.19 -4.84 -6.64
C LYS A 60 16.02 -3.37 -7.03
N LEU A 61 14.79 -2.88 -7.03
CA LEU A 61 14.46 -1.49 -7.27
C LEU A 61 14.48 -0.71 -5.95
N PRO A 62 14.86 0.58 -5.98
CA PRO A 62 14.85 1.40 -4.78
C PRO A 62 13.42 1.54 -4.26
N VAL A 63 13.26 1.33 -2.95
CA VAL A 63 11.98 1.55 -2.27
C VAL A 63 11.90 3.01 -1.81
N PRO A 64 10.86 3.77 -2.20
CA PRO A 64 10.71 5.15 -1.74
C PRO A 64 10.58 5.23 -0.21
N TRP A 65 11.40 6.08 0.43
CA TRP A 65 11.43 6.25 1.89
C TRP A 65 10.04 6.56 2.47
N ARG A 66 9.23 7.34 1.75
CA ARG A 66 7.89 7.73 2.17
C ARG A 66 6.95 6.53 2.30
N MET A 67 7.07 5.53 1.42
CA MET A 67 6.29 4.30 1.49
C MET A 67 6.75 3.41 2.65
N GLN A 68 8.07 3.35 2.92
CA GLN A 68 8.57 2.63 4.09
C GLN A 68 8.11 3.27 5.40
N ALA A 69 8.11 4.60 5.48
CA ALA A 69 7.62 5.32 6.65
C ALA A 69 6.11 5.10 6.89
N GLU A 70 5.30 5.15 5.83
CA GLU A 70 3.86 4.87 5.89
C GLU A 70 3.58 3.42 6.33
N LEU A 71 4.31 2.45 5.79
CA LEU A 71 4.18 1.05 6.19
C LEU A 71 4.50 0.85 7.68
N ARG A 72 5.56 1.48 8.19
CA ARG A 72 5.91 1.44 9.62
C ARG A 72 4.80 2.03 10.48
N LEU A 73 4.29 3.21 10.11
CA LEU A 73 3.19 3.86 10.82
C LEU A 73 1.95 2.97 10.92
N HIS A 74 1.55 2.33 9.81
CA HIS A 74 0.39 1.43 9.84
C HIS A 74 0.65 0.19 10.67
N ARG A 75 1.83 -0.41 10.59
CA ARG A 75 2.16 -1.60 11.38
C ARG A 75 2.12 -1.33 12.89
N ASP A 76 2.72 -0.22 13.32
CA ASP A 76 2.73 0.17 14.74
C ASP A 76 1.32 0.45 15.30
N LEU A 77 0.35 0.77 14.43
CA LEU A 77 -1.05 0.97 14.80
C LEU A 77 -1.84 -0.34 14.91
N PHE A 78 -1.39 -1.43 14.29
CA PHE A 78 -2.05 -2.74 14.32
C PHE A 78 -1.42 -3.71 15.35
N ASP A 79 -0.14 -3.55 15.68
CA ASP A 79 0.57 -4.38 16.68
C ASP A 79 0.25 -3.99 18.15
N ARG A 80 -0.78 -3.16 18.40
CA ARG A 80 -1.11 -2.60 19.71
C ARG A 80 -2.52 -2.97 20.16
#